data_AF-A0A7C4KZX5-F1
#
_entry.id   AF-A0A7C4KZX5-F1
#
_cell.length_a   1.000
_cell.length_b   1.000
_cell.length_c   1.000
_cell.angle_alpha   90.00
_cell.angle_beta   90.00
_cell.angle_gamma   90.00
#
_symmetry.space_group_name_H-M   'P 1'
#
loop_
_entity.id
_entity.type
_entity.pdbx_description
1 polymer ?
#
loop_
_entity_poly.entity_id
_entity_poly.type
_entity_poly.pdbx_seq_one_letter_code
_entity_poly.pdbx_strand_id
1 'polypeptide(L)'
;MRAPVSTAIAIATGLLVLLGAFLPVPVLLPVRQILLSWTIPVAATAGLIAILNLLSVHWRKLNSARERDYYSIILLLAFVVTFIAGLLLGPTDPNFQKVVTYIQFPVEASLMGVLTVTLTYASISLFQRKRGWLAVLFTASTLLFLILLSGFLNIPENIPFVKDLLAALNTLPIAGARGILLGIALGSITTGLRILIGADRPYSG
;
A
#
# COMPACT_ATOMS: atom_id res chain seq x y z
N MET A 1 17.25 -20.94 -23.37
CA MET A 1 15.86 -20.92 -22.85
C MET A 1 15.90 -21.58 -21.49
N ARG A 2 15.74 -20.86 -20.37
CA ARG A 2 15.99 -21.46 -19.04
C ARG A 2 14.73 -21.97 -18.30
N ALA A 3 13.54 -21.38 -18.53
CA ALA A 3 12.28 -21.97 -18.05
C ALA A 3 11.05 -21.59 -18.92
N PRO A 4 10.91 -22.15 -20.15
CA PRO A 4 9.74 -21.88 -21.00
C PRO A 4 8.45 -22.48 -20.42
N VAL A 5 8.56 -23.60 -19.71
CA VAL A 5 7.42 -24.34 -19.16
C VAL A 5 6.72 -23.56 -18.05
N SER A 6 7.47 -22.96 -17.11
CA SER A 6 6.88 -22.17 -16.02
C SER A 6 6.14 -20.93 -16.54
N THR A 7 6.72 -20.27 -17.55
CA THR A 7 6.10 -19.12 -18.20
C THR A 7 4.80 -19.53 -18.92
N ALA A 8 4.81 -20.64 -19.65
CA ALA A 8 3.61 -21.16 -20.29
C ALA A 8 2.50 -21.52 -19.28
N ILE A 9 2.86 -22.15 -18.16
CA ILE A 9 1.91 -22.47 -17.08
C ILE A 9 1.33 -21.18 -16.50
N ALA A 10 2.16 -20.19 -16.17
CA ALA A 10 1.70 -18.92 -15.61
C ALA A 10 0.70 -18.22 -16.53
N ILE A 11 1.02 -18.11 -17.83
CA ILE A 11 0.13 -17.54 -18.85
C ILE A 11 -1.18 -18.34 -18.94
N ALA A 12 -1.10 -19.66 -19.04
CA ALA A 12 -2.28 -20.52 -19.14
C ALA A 12 -3.19 -20.39 -17.90
N THR A 13 -2.62 -20.40 -16.69
CA THR A 13 -3.40 -20.24 -15.45
C THR A 13 -4.07 -18.88 -15.36
N GLY A 14 -3.37 -17.79 -15.71
CA GLY A 14 -3.96 -16.46 -15.70
C GLY A 14 -5.06 -16.30 -16.74
N LEU A 15 -4.88 -16.86 -17.95
CA LEU A 15 -5.93 -16.89 -18.98
C LEU A 15 -7.15 -17.71 -18.52
N LEU A 16 -6.96 -18.87 -17.90
CA LEU A 16 -8.06 -19.68 -17.37
C LEU A 16 -8.86 -18.93 -16.29
N VAL A 17 -8.19 -18.22 -15.38
CA VAL A 17 -8.84 -17.39 -14.36
C VAL A 17 -9.63 -16.25 -15.01
N LEU A 18 -9.07 -15.58 -16.03
CA LEU A 18 -9.76 -14.51 -16.76
C LEU A 18 -10.98 -15.05 -17.52
N LEU A 19 -10.83 -16.16 -18.25
CA LEU A 19 -11.94 -16.78 -18.98
C LEU A 19 -13.07 -17.18 -18.02
N GLY A 20 -12.75 -17.77 -16.87
CA GLY A 20 -13.74 -18.08 -15.82
C GLY A 20 -14.31 -16.86 -15.08
N ALA A 21 -13.78 -15.66 -15.31
CA ALA A 21 -14.33 -14.42 -14.79
C ALA A 21 -15.30 -13.74 -15.76
N PHE A 22 -15.00 -13.78 -17.06
CA PHE A 22 -15.79 -13.10 -18.09
C PHE A 22 -16.82 -13.99 -18.80
N LEU A 23 -16.61 -15.31 -18.86
CA LEU A 23 -17.50 -16.24 -19.55
C LEU A 23 -18.34 -17.05 -18.54
N PRO A 24 -19.68 -17.06 -18.65
CA PRO A 24 -20.55 -17.84 -17.77
C PRO A 24 -20.62 -19.32 -18.22
N VAL A 25 -19.46 -19.99 -18.31
CA VAL A 25 -19.37 -21.41 -18.66
C VAL A 25 -19.34 -22.24 -17.36
N PRO A 26 -20.28 -23.18 -17.15
CA PRO A 26 -20.37 -23.95 -15.90
C PRO A 26 -19.08 -24.70 -15.52
N VAL A 27 -18.31 -25.16 -16.52
CA VAL A 27 -17.05 -25.88 -16.31
C VAL A 27 -15.90 -24.97 -15.85
N LEU A 28 -15.92 -23.68 -16.21
CA LEU A 28 -14.86 -22.73 -15.85
C LEU A 28 -14.96 -22.22 -14.41
N LEU A 29 -16.17 -22.18 -13.84
CA LEU A 29 -16.41 -21.73 -12.47
C LEU A 29 -15.63 -22.54 -11.41
N PRO A 30 -15.72 -23.89 -11.36
CA PRO A 30 -14.99 -24.67 -10.37
C PRO A 30 -13.47 -24.61 -10.59
N VAL A 31 -13.02 -24.57 -11.85
CA VAL A 31 -11.59 -24.43 -12.18
C VAL A 31 -11.05 -23.10 -11.66
N ARG A 32 -11.75 -21.99 -11.89
CA ARG A 32 -11.39 -20.68 -11.35
C ARG A 32 -11.35 -20.71 -9.82
N GLN A 33 -12.34 -21.31 -9.17
CA GLN A 33 -12.40 -21.37 -7.71
C GLN A 33 -11.23 -22.17 -7.13
N ILE A 34 -10.89 -23.30 -7.75
CA ILE A 34 -9.69 -24.06 -7.40
C ILE A 34 -8.46 -23.18 -7.57
N LEU A 35 -8.21 -22.59 -8.74
CA LEU A 35 -7.03 -21.75 -8.97
C LEU A 35 -6.94 -20.57 -7.98
N LEU A 36 -8.06 -19.90 -7.70
CA LEU A 36 -8.09 -18.79 -6.73
C LEU A 36 -7.88 -19.26 -5.28
N SER A 37 -8.28 -20.48 -4.93
CA SER A 37 -8.04 -21.02 -3.58
C SER A 37 -6.55 -21.21 -3.27
N TRP A 38 -5.71 -21.37 -4.29
CA TRP A 38 -4.25 -21.49 -4.14
C TRP A 38 -3.59 -20.13 -3.85
N THR A 39 -4.27 -19.01 -4.14
CA THR A 39 -3.73 -17.67 -3.86
C THR A 39 -3.47 -17.45 -2.38
N ILE A 40 -4.37 -17.91 -1.50
CA ILE A 40 -4.27 -17.73 -0.05
C ILE A 40 -3.01 -18.40 0.52
N PRO A 41 -2.77 -19.72 0.34
CA PRO A 41 -1.57 -20.36 0.87
C PRO A 41 -0.27 -19.84 0.23
N VAL A 42 -0.28 -19.50 -1.06
CA VAL A 42 0.89 -18.90 -1.73
C VAL A 42 1.20 -17.51 -1.14
N ALA A 43 0.18 -16.67 -0.95
CA ALA A 43 0.35 -15.35 -0.34
C ALA A 43 0.81 -15.44 1.12
N ALA A 44 0.26 -16.39 1.89
CA ALA A 44 0.69 -16.64 3.26
C ALA A 44 2.16 -17.08 3.33
N THR A 45 2.58 -17.98 2.44
CA THR A 45 3.97 -18.44 2.34
C THR A 45 4.90 -17.31 1.93
N ALA A 46 4.51 -16.50 0.94
CA ALA A 46 5.27 -15.32 0.52
C ALA A 46 5.40 -14.29 1.66
N GLY A 47 4.33 -14.07 2.43
CA GLY A 47 4.35 -13.23 3.62
C GLY A 47 5.32 -13.75 4.68
N LEU A 48 5.33 -15.06 4.93
CA LEU A 48 6.28 -15.68 5.84
C LEU A 48 7.73 -15.51 5.36
N ILE A 49 7.99 -15.73 4.06
CA ILE A 49 9.32 -15.47 3.46
C ILE A 49 9.72 -14.00 3.64
N ALA A 50 8.79 -13.06 3.43
CA ALA A 50 9.05 -11.63 3.61
C ALA A 50 9.42 -11.29 5.06
N ILE A 51 8.70 -11.85 6.03
CA ILE A 51 9.02 -11.70 7.47
C ILE A 51 10.39 -12.28 7.78
N LEU A 52 10.66 -13.52 7.35
CA LEU A 52 11.96 -14.17 7.58
C LEU A 52 13.12 -13.38 6.94
N ASN A 53 12.91 -12.86 5.73
CA ASN A 53 13.89 -12.02 5.06
C ASN A 53 14.16 -10.72 5.86
N LEU A 54 13.10 -10.06 6.34
CA LEU A 54 13.23 -8.87 7.17
C LEU A 54 14.04 -9.16 8.45
N LEU A 55 13.71 -10.23 9.16
CA LEU A 55 14.42 -10.65 10.38
C LEU A 55 15.88 -11.01 10.08
N SER A 56 16.13 -11.77 9.00
CA SER A 56 17.47 -12.17 8.57
C SER A 56 18.35 -10.96 8.25
N VAL A 57 17.82 -9.96 7.54
CA VAL A 57 18.54 -8.72 7.22
C VAL A 57 18.93 -7.97 8.50
N HIS A 58 18.01 -7.79 9.45
CA HIS A 58 18.29 -7.07 10.69
C HIS A 58 19.21 -7.85 11.63
N TRP A 59 19.08 -9.18 11.67
CA TRP A 59 20.03 -10.05 12.38
C TRP A 59 21.45 -9.94 11.81
N ARG A 60 21.59 -9.95 10.48
CA ARG A 60 22.87 -9.77 9.80
C ARG A 60 23.47 -8.39 10.06
N LYS A 61 22.65 -7.33 10.09
CA LYS A 61 23.09 -5.97 10.43
C LYS A 61 23.64 -5.89 11.87
N LEU A 62 23.01 -6.56 12.83
CA LEU A 62 23.49 -6.58 14.23
C LEU A 62 24.86 -7.25 14.39
N ASN A 63 25.11 -8.29 13.58
CA ASN A 63 26.35 -9.07 13.61
C ASN A 63 27.41 -8.58 12.60
N SER A 64 27.11 -7.53 11.81
CA SER A 64 28.04 -6.96 10.85
C SER A 64 29.12 -6.14 11.57
N ALA A 65 30.39 -6.38 11.25
CA ALA A 65 31.51 -5.63 11.80
C ALA A 65 31.67 -4.22 11.20
N ARG A 66 31.10 -3.96 10.01
CA ARG A 66 31.35 -2.74 9.23
C ARG A 66 30.14 -1.83 9.08
N GLU A 67 28.93 -2.39 9.16
CA GLU A 67 27.64 -1.68 9.02
C GLU A 67 26.70 -2.09 10.16
N ARG A 68 27.16 -1.92 11.41
CA ARG A 68 26.39 -2.32 12.59
C ARG A 68 25.28 -1.32 12.83
N ASP A 69 24.04 -1.78 12.78
CA ASP A 69 22.85 -0.96 13.05
C ASP A 69 22.24 -1.36 14.40
N TYR A 70 22.47 -0.54 15.42
CA TYR A 70 21.95 -0.79 16.77
C TYR A 70 20.42 -0.68 16.84
N TYR A 71 19.77 0.07 15.95
CA TYR A 71 18.31 0.17 15.93
C TYR A 71 17.63 -1.14 15.50
N SER A 72 18.38 -2.03 14.83
CA SER A 72 17.91 -3.37 14.48
C SER A 72 17.52 -4.20 15.71
N ILE A 73 18.12 -3.95 16.89
CA ILE A 73 17.77 -4.70 18.12
C ILE A 73 16.38 -4.34 18.61
N ILE A 74 16.00 -3.06 18.49
CA ILE A 74 14.70 -2.55 18.90
C ILE A 74 13.63 -3.17 18.03
N LEU A 75 13.85 -3.25 16.70
CA LEU A 75 12.93 -3.91 15.78
C LEU A 75 12.75 -5.38 16.16
N LEU A 76 13.83 -6.14 16.31
CA LEU A 76 13.73 -7.56 16.62
C LEU A 76 13.02 -7.83 17.94
N LEU A 77 13.32 -7.04 18.99
CA LEU A 77 12.61 -7.14 20.27
C LEU A 77 11.14 -6.78 20.14
N ALA A 78 10.81 -5.68 19.45
CA ALA A 78 9.43 -5.28 19.21
C ALA A 78 8.66 -6.35 18.41
N PHE A 79 9.29 -6.98 17.42
CA PHE A 79 8.72 -8.08 16.66
C PHE A 79 8.42 -9.28 17.57
N VAL A 80 9.37 -9.71 18.39
CA VAL A 80 9.17 -10.86 19.29
C VAL A 80 8.06 -10.58 20.30
N VAL A 81 8.06 -9.41 20.93
CA VAL A 81 7.03 -9.02 21.90
C VAL A 81 5.64 -8.97 21.26
N THR A 82 5.51 -8.33 20.11
CA THR A 82 4.22 -8.24 19.39
C THR A 82 3.76 -9.59 18.87
N PHE A 83 4.67 -10.43 18.38
CA PHE A 83 4.35 -11.79 17.93
C PHE A 83 3.84 -12.67 19.07
N ILE A 84 4.54 -12.68 20.21
CA ILE A 84 4.11 -13.44 21.39
C ILE A 84 2.77 -12.92 21.92
N ALA A 85 2.59 -11.60 22.01
CA ALA A 85 1.32 -11.01 22.42
C ALA A 85 0.17 -11.42 21.49
N GLY A 86 0.41 -11.47 20.17
CA GLY A 86 -0.58 -11.90 19.18
C GLY A 86 -0.94 -13.38 19.29
N LEU A 87 0.01 -14.24 19.65
CA LEU A 87 -0.24 -15.67 19.89
C LEU A 87 -1.05 -15.92 21.17
N LEU A 88 -0.82 -15.12 22.23
CA LEU A 88 -1.48 -15.30 23.52
C LEU A 88 -2.89 -14.67 23.57
N LEU A 89 -3.04 -13.45 23.06
CA LEU A 89 -4.31 -12.71 23.09
C LEU A 89 -5.20 -13.02 21.89
N GLY A 90 -4.59 -13.38 20.76
CA GLY A 90 -5.27 -13.52 19.47
C GLY A 90 -5.41 -12.18 18.72
N PRO A 91 -5.51 -12.22 17.38
CA PRO A 91 -5.54 -11.02 16.53
C PRO A 91 -6.82 -10.19 16.65
N THR A 92 -7.89 -10.78 17.19
CA THR A 92 -9.18 -10.11 17.37
C THR A 92 -9.33 -9.44 18.75
N ASP A 93 -8.35 -9.61 19.64
CA ASP A 93 -8.39 -9.00 20.96
C ASP A 93 -8.24 -7.47 20.88
N PRO A 94 -9.13 -6.68 21.53
CA PRO A 94 -9.08 -5.22 21.47
C PRO A 94 -7.78 -4.62 22.03
N ASN A 95 -7.15 -5.25 23.01
CA ASN A 95 -5.88 -4.75 23.58
C ASN A 95 -4.73 -5.01 22.62
N PHE A 96 -4.71 -6.19 21.98
CA PHE A 96 -3.73 -6.48 20.92
C PHE A 96 -3.88 -5.51 19.73
N GLN A 97 -5.11 -5.24 19.28
CA GLN A 97 -5.38 -4.27 18.23
C GLN A 97 -4.89 -2.86 18.59
N LYS A 98 -5.07 -2.42 19.84
CA LYS A 98 -4.54 -1.14 20.31
C LYS A 98 -3.02 -1.08 20.22
N VAL A 99 -2.31 -2.13 20.64
CA VAL A 99 -0.84 -2.19 20.56
C VAL A 99 -0.37 -2.04 19.10
N VAL A 100 -0.97 -2.79 18.18
CA VAL A 100 -0.64 -2.71 16.75
C VAL A 100 -0.92 -1.30 16.21
N THR A 101 -2.07 -0.74 16.56
CA THR A 101 -2.52 0.57 16.09
C THR A 101 -1.63 1.70 16.64
N TYR A 102 -1.15 1.61 17.88
CA TYR A 102 -0.21 2.57 18.45
C TYR A 102 1.18 2.53 17.80
N ILE A 103 1.56 1.43 17.16
CA ILE A 103 2.79 1.35 16.35
C ILE A 103 2.53 1.87 14.93
N GLN A 104 1.38 1.56 14.35
CA GLN A 104 1.01 1.94 12.99
C GLN A 104 0.78 3.45 12.84
N PHE A 105 0.00 4.07 13.75
CA PHE A 105 -0.36 5.49 13.62
C PHE A 105 0.84 6.44 13.57
N PRO A 106 1.88 6.32 14.43
CA PRO A 106 3.05 7.18 14.35
C PRO A 106 3.84 7.02 13.05
N VAL A 107 3.91 5.79 12.51
CA VAL A 107 4.57 5.52 11.22
C VAL A 107 3.79 6.19 10.09
N GLU A 108 2.48 6.03 10.07
CA GLU A 108 1.60 6.70 9.10
C GLU A 108 1.72 8.22 9.20
N ALA A 109 1.66 8.79 10.40
CA ALA A 109 1.82 10.22 10.64
C ALA A 109 3.19 10.74 10.16
N SER A 110 4.27 9.99 10.41
CA SER A 110 5.61 10.34 9.93
C SER A 110 5.70 10.35 8.41
N LEU A 111 5.09 9.35 7.75
CA LEU A 111 5.02 9.29 6.29
C LEU A 111 4.16 10.45 5.73
N MET A 112 3.03 10.77 6.35
CA MET A 112 2.21 11.93 5.99
C MET A 112 2.98 13.24 6.18
N GLY A 113 3.81 13.36 7.21
CA GLY A 113 4.69 14.49 7.43
C GLY A 113 5.72 14.65 6.30
N VAL A 114 6.39 13.57 5.90
CA VAL A 114 7.32 13.58 4.76
C VAL A 114 6.60 13.92 3.46
N LEU A 115 5.42 13.34 3.22
CA LEU A 115 4.57 13.66 2.06
C LEU A 115 4.18 15.15 2.05
N THR A 116 3.83 15.70 3.21
CA THR A 116 3.49 17.11 3.36
C THR A 116 4.66 17.99 2.94
N VAL A 117 5.86 17.76 3.49
CA VAL A 117 7.05 18.55 3.17
C VAL A 117 7.41 18.44 1.69
N THR A 118 7.39 17.23 1.13
CA THR A 118 7.71 17.00 -0.28
C THR A 118 6.69 17.65 -1.23
N LEU A 119 5.40 17.60 -0.89
CA LEU A 119 4.34 18.28 -1.65
C LEU A 119 4.47 19.80 -1.56
N THR A 120 4.71 20.36 -0.37
CA THR A 120 4.96 21.81 -0.21
C THR A 120 6.14 22.25 -1.07
N TYR A 121 7.26 21.51 -1.03
CA TYR A 121 8.42 21.79 -1.87
C TYR A 121 8.08 21.69 -3.37
N ALA A 122 7.36 20.64 -3.77
CA ALA A 122 6.91 20.46 -5.16
C ALA A 122 6.04 21.64 -5.62
N SER A 123 5.10 22.12 -4.80
CA SER A 123 4.24 23.27 -5.10
C SER A 123 5.04 24.55 -5.32
N ILE A 124 6.03 24.82 -4.46
CA ILE A 124 6.94 25.97 -4.62
C ILE A 124 7.74 25.82 -5.92
N SER A 125 8.30 24.64 -6.18
CA SER A 125 9.11 24.38 -7.37
C SER A 125 8.32 24.50 -8.68
N LEU A 126 7.05 24.06 -8.68
CA LEU A 126 6.15 24.16 -9.83
C LEU A 126 5.81 25.61 -10.13
N PHE A 127 5.56 26.41 -9.09
CA PHE A 127 5.28 27.85 -9.21
C PHE A 127 6.47 28.64 -9.75
N GLN A 128 7.70 28.25 -9.37
CA GLN A 128 8.92 28.87 -9.89
C GLN A 128 9.20 28.50 -11.36
N ARG A 129 8.90 27.27 -11.78
CA ARG A 129 9.23 26.76 -13.13
C ARG A 129 8.14 27.00 -14.18
N LYS A 130 6.87 27.14 -13.79
CA LYS A 130 5.75 27.35 -14.71
C LYS A 130 4.84 28.49 -14.22
N ARG A 131 4.87 29.64 -14.90
CA ARG A 131 3.85 30.70 -14.79
C ARG A 131 2.65 30.31 -15.63
N GLY A 132 1.71 29.59 -15.04
CA GLY A 132 0.45 29.20 -15.68
C GLY A 132 -0.66 28.98 -14.66
N TRP A 133 -1.91 29.03 -15.12
CA TRP A 133 -3.11 28.83 -14.30
C TRP A 133 -3.07 27.55 -13.45
N LEU A 134 -2.47 26.49 -13.99
CA LEU A 134 -2.30 25.20 -13.31
C LEU A 134 -1.41 25.28 -12.06
N ALA A 135 -0.36 26.11 -12.07
CA ALA A 135 0.51 26.27 -10.90
C ALA A 135 -0.20 27.03 -9.78
N VAL A 136 -1.03 28.03 -10.13
CA VAL A 136 -1.84 28.77 -9.16
C VAL A 136 -2.89 27.85 -8.52
N LEU A 137 -3.63 27.09 -9.33
CA LEU A 137 -4.61 26.12 -8.83
C LEU A 137 -3.97 25.05 -7.95
N PHE A 138 -2.81 24.53 -8.35
CA PHE A 138 -2.09 23.52 -7.58
C PHE A 138 -1.64 24.06 -6.22
N THR A 139 -1.03 25.25 -6.17
CA THR A 139 -0.60 25.87 -4.92
C THR A 139 -1.78 26.21 -4.02
N ALA A 140 -2.85 26.79 -4.57
CA ALA A 140 -4.07 27.10 -3.82
C ALA A 140 -4.69 25.84 -3.21
N SER A 141 -4.81 24.75 -3.99
CA SER A 141 -5.33 23.48 -3.50
C SER A 141 -4.42 22.85 -2.44
N THR A 142 -3.10 22.89 -2.62
CA THR A 142 -2.14 22.34 -1.64
C THR A 142 -2.26 23.07 -0.30
N LEU A 143 -2.27 24.41 -0.30
CA LEU A 143 -2.41 25.20 0.92
C LEU A 143 -3.76 24.95 1.60
N LEU A 144 -4.85 24.91 0.84
CA LEU A 144 -6.18 24.59 1.37
C LEU A 144 -6.19 23.23 2.06
N PHE A 145 -5.66 22.19 1.42
CA PHE A 145 -5.67 20.85 1.98
C PHE A 145 -4.72 20.69 3.17
N LEU A 146 -3.56 21.34 3.17
CA LEU A 146 -2.67 21.33 4.34
C LEU A 146 -3.32 21.98 5.57
N ILE A 147 -4.07 23.06 5.37
CA ILE A 147 -4.80 23.73 6.47
C ILE A 147 -6.01 22.89 6.92
N LEU A 148 -6.74 22.28 6.00
CA LEU A 148 -7.88 21.40 6.32
C LEU A 148 -7.43 20.15 7.10
N LEU A 149 -6.36 19.48 6.67
CA LEU A 149 -5.89 18.23 7.29
C LEU A 149 -5.12 18.45 8.61
N SER A 150 -4.58 19.64 8.86
CA SER A 150 -3.85 19.90 10.12
C SER A 150 -4.77 20.01 11.35
N GLY A 151 -6.09 20.03 11.15
CA GLY A 151 -7.06 20.20 12.24
C GLY A 151 -7.12 21.62 12.80
N PHE A 152 -6.44 22.58 12.15
CA PHE A 152 -6.39 23.98 12.58
C PHE A 152 -7.76 24.69 12.45
N LEU A 153 -8.60 24.28 11.51
CA LEU A 153 -9.94 24.83 11.25
C LEU A 153 -11.04 24.13 12.06
N ASN A 154 -10.86 23.96 13.37
CA ASN A 154 -11.93 23.54 14.28
C ASN A 154 -12.85 24.75 14.57
N ILE A 155 -13.60 25.19 13.55
CA ILE A 155 -14.53 26.32 13.67
C ILE A 155 -15.78 25.85 14.42
N PRO A 156 -16.24 26.57 15.46
CA PRO A 156 -17.46 26.23 16.20
C PRO A 156 -18.68 26.08 15.26
N GLU A 157 -19.50 25.05 15.51
CA GLU A 157 -20.58 24.52 14.65
C GLU A 157 -21.78 25.46 14.36
N ASN A 158 -21.63 26.78 14.44
CA ASN A 158 -22.78 27.69 14.49
C ASN A 158 -23.29 28.21 13.14
N ILE A 159 -22.76 27.75 12.00
CA ILE A 159 -23.20 28.20 10.66
C ILE A 159 -23.35 27.00 9.70
N PRO A 160 -24.59 26.59 9.33
CA PRO A 160 -24.87 25.43 8.48
C PRO A 160 -24.17 25.43 7.12
N PHE A 161 -24.06 26.60 6.47
CA PHE A 161 -23.41 26.74 5.16
C PHE A 161 -21.91 26.42 5.19
N VAL A 162 -21.22 26.78 6.29
CA VAL A 162 -19.78 26.50 6.45
C VAL A 162 -19.56 25.00 6.65
N LYS A 163 -20.48 24.32 7.36
CA LYS A 163 -20.43 22.86 7.55
C LYS A 163 -20.58 22.10 6.23
N ASP A 164 -21.54 22.46 5.39
CA ASP A 164 -21.76 21.77 4.11
C ASP A 164 -20.60 21.99 3.13
N LEU A 165 -20.03 23.21 3.11
CA LEU A 165 -18.85 23.51 2.30
C LEU A 165 -17.60 22.75 2.80
N LEU A 166 -17.37 22.71 4.12
CA LEU A 166 -16.26 21.94 4.70
C LEU A 166 -16.45 20.43 4.49
N ALA A 167 -17.67 19.92 4.58
CA ALA A 167 -17.97 18.52 4.29
C ALA A 167 -17.67 18.18 2.82
N ALA A 168 -18.12 19.01 1.88
CA ALA A 168 -17.80 18.87 0.47
C ALA A 168 -16.29 18.90 0.20
N LEU A 169 -15.56 19.82 0.84
CA LEU A 169 -14.10 19.90 0.71
C LEU A 169 -13.37 18.69 1.31
N ASN A 170 -13.85 18.14 2.43
CA ASN A 170 -13.29 16.92 3.03
C ASN A 170 -13.53 15.65 2.19
N THR A 171 -14.50 15.66 1.26
CA THR A 171 -14.67 14.54 0.32
C THR A 171 -13.59 14.50 -0.76
N LEU A 172 -12.93 15.62 -1.08
CA LEU A 172 -11.93 15.70 -2.16
C LEU A 172 -10.67 14.85 -1.85
N PRO A 173 -10.05 14.90 -0.65
CA PRO A 173 -8.95 14.01 -0.30
C PRO A 173 -9.34 12.53 -0.34
N ILE A 174 -10.56 12.21 0.09
CA ILE A 174 -11.09 10.83 0.06
C ILE A 174 -11.25 10.36 -1.39
N ALA A 175 -11.71 11.23 -2.29
CA ALA A 175 -11.76 10.96 -3.72
C ALA A 175 -10.35 10.77 -4.32
N GLY A 176 -9.37 11.55 -3.88
CA GLY A 176 -7.95 11.38 -4.25
C GLY A 176 -7.39 10.03 -3.79
N ALA A 177 -7.64 9.63 -2.55
CA ALA A 177 -7.23 8.33 -2.01
C ALA A 177 -7.85 7.17 -2.81
N ARG A 178 -9.14 7.27 -3.16
CA ARG A 178 -9.81 6.31 -4.06
C ARG A 178 -9.17 6.31 -5.45
N GLY A 179 -8.80 7.46 -5.99
CA GLY A 179 -8.07 7.58 -7.24
C GLY A 179 -6.71 6.86 -7.20
N ILE A 180 -5.96 6.98 -6.10
CA ILE A 180 -4.70 6.25 -5.89
C ILE A 180 -4.97 4.74 -5.83
N LEU A 181 -5.99 4.29 -5.09
CA LEU A 181 -6.34 2.87 -5.03
C LEU A 181 -6.73 2.30 -6.40
N LEU A 182 -7.51 3.06 -7.19
CA LEU A 182 -7.82 2.69 -8.57
C LEU A 182 -6.56 2.66 -9.44
N GLY A 183 -5.64 3.62 -9.27
CA GLY A 183 -4.36 3.64 -9.96
C GLY A 183 -3.48 2.42 -9.63
N ILE A 184 -3.40 2.04 -8.35
CA ILE A 184 -2.69 0.83 -7.90
C ILE A 184 -3.35 -0.42 -8.47
N ALA A 185 -4.68 -0.50 -8.46
CA ALA A 185 -5.42 -1.61 -9.05
C ALA A 185 -5.14 -1.73 -10.55
N LEU A 186 -5.27 -0.64 -11.31
CA LEU A 186 -4.94 -0.60 -12.73
C LEU A 186 -3.47 -0.95 -12.99
N GLY A 187 -2.55 -0.41 -12.20
CA GLY A 187 -1.12 -0.74 -12.28
C GLY A 187 -0.88 -2.24 -12.09
N SER A 188 -1.48 -2.86 -11.06
CA SER A 188 -1.37 -4.30 -10.82
C SER A 188 -1.95 -5.14 -11.95
N ILE A 189 -3.07 -4.71 -12.54
CA ILE A 189 -3.69 -5.35 -13.71
C ILE A 189 -2.76 -5.24 -14.92
N THR A 190 -2.15 -4.08 -15.15
CA THR A 190 -1.21 -3.91 -16.27
C THR A 190 0.03 -4.78 -16.13
N THR A 191 0.60 -4.92 -14.93
CA THR A 191 1.70 -5.85 -14.67
C THR A 191 1.28 -7.29 -14.93
N GLY A 192 0.10 -7.71 -14.43
CA GLY A 192 -0.44 -9.04 -14.70
C GLY A 192 -0.65 -9.30 -16.20
N LEU A 193 -1.21 -8.33 -16.93
CA LEU A 193 -1.44 -8.43 -18.37
C LEU A 193 -0.14 -8.53 -19.17
N ARG A 194 0.90 -7.77 -18.80
CA ARG A 194 2.22 -7.88 -19.44
C ARG A 194 2.83 -9.27 -19.28
N ILE A 195 2.65 -9.90 -18.12
CA ILE A 195 3.07 -11.28 -17.88
C ILE A 195 2.25 -12.23 -18.76
N LEU A 196 0.93 -12.04 -18.85
CA LEU A 196 0.03 -12.86 -19.68
C LEU A 196 0.35 -12.81 -21.17
N ILE A 197 0.69 -11.63 -21.70
CA ILE A 197 1.08 -11.44 -23.10
C ILE A 197 2.54 -11.91 -23.34
N GLY A 198 3.27 -12.26 -22.27
CA GLY A 198 4.66 -12.72 -22.35
C GLY A 198 5.67 -11.59 -22.63
N ALA A 199 5.25 -10.34 -22.46
CA ALA A 199 6.10 -9.15 -22.55
C ALA A 199 7.06 -9.08 -21.36
N ASP A 200 6.56 -9.33 -20.15
CA ASP A 200 7.37 -9.47 -18.94
C ASP A 200 7.54 -10.96 -18.60
N ARG A 201 8.78 -11.43 -18.42
CA ARG A 201 9.13 -12.84 -18.18
C ARG A 201 9.81 -13.04 -16.82
N PRO A 202 9.04 -13.10 -15.73
CA PRO A 202 9.60 -13.14 -14.37
C PRO A 202 10.38 -14.42 -14.04
N TYR A 203 10.13 -15.50 -14.77
CA TYR A 203 10.75 -16.81 -14.52
C TYR A 203 12.01 -17.07 -15.34
N SER A 204 12.66 -16.03 -15.88
CA SER A 204 13.75 -16.14 -16.87
C SER A 204 15.18 -16.24 -16.30
N GLY A 205 15.34 -16.57 -15.01
CA GLY A 205 16.65 -16.81 -14.36
C GLY A 205 17.54 -17.83 -15.09
#